data_AF-A0A2E8VNJ7-F1
#
_entry.id   AF-A0A2E8VNJ7-F1
#
_cell.length_a   1.000
_cell.length_b   1.000
_cell.length_c   1.000
_cell.angle_alpha   90.00
_cell.angle_beta   90.00
_cell.angle_gamma   90.00
#
_symmetry.space_group_name_H-M   'P 1'
#
loop_
_entity.id
_entity.type
_entity.pdbx_description
1 polymer ?
#
loop_
_entity_poly.entity_id
_entity_poly.type
_entity_poly.pdbx_seq_one_letter_code
_entity_poly.pdbx_strand_id
1 'polypeptide(L)'
;MESLTHRQEWQFLKVLPKADPLLAWSWWTLLLARGLLPAGFAIVMGNLIGAVQRGDSLTVRLALVGLIFVLLQVLTPIHQAVSGNLGRKTAAWLYDELTRACVGPPGMAHLENPAHTNDLTMARDFDLGISGPPDA
;
A
#
# COMPACT_ATOMS: atom_id res chain seq x y z
N MET A 1 -19.58 8.17 -16.51
CA MET A 1 -19.31 7.94 -15.06
C MET A 1 -18.48 6.68 -14.95
N GLU A 2 -17.21 6.77 -15.37
CA GLU A 2 -16.23 5.69 -15.26
C GLU A 2 -15.87 5.56 -13.79
N SER A 3 -16.08 4.37 -13.23
CA SER A 3 -16.09 4.19 -11.79
C SER A 3 -14.73 4.54 -11.18
N LEU A 4 -14.72 5.44 -10.18
CA LEU A 4 -13.54 5.82 -9.40
C LEU A 4 -12.83 4.60 -8.76
N THR A 5 -13.49 3.44 -8.75
CA THR A 5 -12.99 2.12 -8.35
C THR A 5 -11.86 1.56 -9.22
N HIS A 6 -11.65 2.07 -10.43
CA HIS A 6 -10.60 1.57 -11.34
C HIS A 6 -9.26 2.30 -11.20
N ARG A 7 -9.19 3.34 -10.35
CA ARG A 7 -7.93 4.03 -10.04
C ARG A 7 -7.02 3.10 -9.25
N GLN A 8 -5.77 2.98 -9.71
CA GLN A 8 -4.71 2.18 -9.06
C GLN A 8 -4.54 2.55 -7.57
N GLU A 9 -4.79 3.80 -7.21
CA GLU A 9 -4.79 4.31 -5.83
C GLU A 9 -5.79 3.56 -4.94
N TRP A 10 -7.01 3.32 -5.43
CA TRP A 10 -8.06 2.62 -4.68
C TRP A 10 -7.83 1.11 -4.61
N GLN A 11 -7.21 0.52 -5.65
CA GLN A 11 -6.79 -0.87 -5.62
C GLN A 11 -5.65 -1.07 -4.62
N PHE A 12 -4.67 -0.16 -4.60
CA PHE A 12 -3.58 -0.15 -3.63
C PHE A 12 -4.13 -0.04 -2.19
N LEU A 13 -5.03 0.92 -1.95
CA LEU A 13 -5.68 1.10 -0.64
C LEU A 13 -6.52 -0.12 -0.20
N LYS A 14 -7.12 -0.87 -1.13
CA LYS A 14 -7.84 -2.12 -0.83
C LYS A 14 -6.92 -3.30 -0.51
N VAL A 15 -5.66 -3.26 -0.94
CA VAL A 15 -4.68 -4.34 -0.68
C VAL A 15 -4.01 -4.17 0.69
N LEU A 16 -3.83 -2.93 1.19
CA LEU A 16 -3.28 -2.67 2.52
C LEU A 16 -3.96 -3.48 3.66
N PRO A 17 -5.31 -3.48 3.81
CA PRO A 17 -5.96 -4.25 4.87
C PRO A 17 -5.95 -5.77 4.62
N LYS A 18 -5.69 -6.24 3.39
CA LYS A 18 -5.52 -7.67 3.10
C LYS A 18 -4.17 -8.20 3.58
N ALA A 19 -3.15 -7.36 3.67
CA ALA A 19 -1.81 -7.75 4.12
C ALA A 19 -1.69 -7.74 5.66
N ASP A 20 -2.20 -6.72 6.34
CA ASP A 20 -2.24 -6.67 7.80
C ASP A 20 -3.34 -5.72 8.32
N PRO A 21 -4.46 -6.27 8.84
CA PRO A 21 -5.59 -5.45 9.30
C PRO A 21 -5.27 -4.65 10.57
N LEU A 22 -4.33 -5.12 11.40
CA LEU A 22 -3.98 -4.48 12.67
C LEU A 22 -3.13 -3.22 12.44
N LEU A 23 -2.19 -3.30 11.49
CA LEU A 23 -1.37 -2.15 11.08
C LEU A 23 -2.19 -1.08 10.34
N ALA A 24 -3.16 -1.50 9.52
CA ALA A 24 -4.03 -0.56 8.81
C ALA A 24 -4.91 0.24 9.80
N TRP A 25 -5.48 -0.43 10.82
CA TRP A 25 -6.23 0.24 11.88
C TRP A 25 -5.34 1.20 12.69
N SER A 26 -4.15 0.74 13.09
CA SER A 26 -3.19 1.56 13.82
C SER A 26 -2.81 2.81 13.03
N TRP A 27 -2.63 2.69 11.72
CA TRP A 27 -2.32 3.80 10.83
C TRP A 27 -3.44 4.85 10.79
N TRP A 28 -4.70 4.43 10.66
CA TRP A 28 -5.86 5.32 10.71
C TRP A 28 -6.03 6.01 12.07
N THR A 29 -5.86 5.28 13.17
CA THR A 29 -5.93 5.86 14.51
C THR A 29 -4.85 6.92 14.72
N LEU A 30 -3.61 6.65 14.28
CA LEU A 30 -2.51 7.62 14.37
C LEU A 30 -2.75 8.86 13.51
N LEU A 31 -3.37 8.70 12.34
CA LEU A 31 -3.71 9.81 11.45
C LEU A 31 -4.79 10.71 12.06
N LEU A 32 -5.84 10.13 12.64
CA LEU A 32 -6.86 10.87 13.39
C LEU A 32 -6.27 11.59 14.60
N ALA A 33 -5.45 10.91 15.39
CA ALA A 33 -4.75 11.52 16.53
C ALA A 33 -3.89 12.71 16.07
N ARG A 34 -3.19 12.58 14.94
CA ARG A 34 -2.33 13.64 14.39
C ARG A 34 -3.11 14.86 13.94
N GLY A 35 -4.32 14.68 13.44
CA GLY A 35 -5.21 15.77 13.07
C GLY A 35 -5.85 16.47 14.28
N LEU A 36 -6.17 15.72 15.34
CA LEU A 36 -6.90 16.26 16.49
C LEU A 36 -6.00 16.88 17.56
N LEU A 37 -4.78 16.36 17.74
CA LEU A 37 -3.85 16.85 18.76
C LEU A 37 -3.52 18.36 18.64
N PRO A 38 -3.26 18.93 17.44
CA PRO A 38 -2.99 20.36 17.29
C PRO A 38 -4.15 21.23 17.75
N ALA A 39 -5.39 20.81 17.51
CA ALA A 39 -6.58 21.52 18.00
C ALA A 39 -6.67 21.45 19.54
N GLY A 40 -6.39 20.28 20.13
CA GLY A 40 -6.30 20.13 21.58
C GLY A 40 -5.20 21.01 22.21
N PHE A 41 -4.04 21.08 21.56
CA PHE A 41 -2.94 21.95 21.99
C PHE A 41 -3.36 23.43 22.03
N ALA A 42 -4.05 23.91 20.99
CA ALA A 42 -4.54 25.29 20.94
C ALA A 42 -5.49 25.62 22.10
N ILE A 43 -6.40 24.69 22.45
CA ILE A 43 -7.33 24.84 23.57
C ILE A 43 -6.57 24.91 24.90
N VAL A 44 -5.60 24.01 25.13
CA VAL A 44 -4.82 23.99 26.37
C VAL A 44 -3.93 25.23 26.49
N MET A 45 -3.36 25.72 25.37
CA MET A 45 -2.62 26.97 25.36
C MET A 45 -3.50 28.17 25.72
N GLY A 46 -4.72 28.26 25.18
CA GLY A 46 -5.68 29.29 25.58
C GLY A 46 -6.01 29.25 27.07
N ASN A 47 -6.20 28.05 27.62
CA ASN A 47 -6.39 27.86 29.06
C ASN A 47 -5.16 28.27 29.87
N LEU A 48 -3.94 27.93 29.42
CA LEU A 48 -2.71 28.34 30.09
C LEU A 48 -2.58 29.87 30.12
N ILE A 49 -2.80 30.55 28.99
CA ILE A 49 -2.76 32.02 28.90
C ILE A 49 -3.78 32.64 29.86
N GLY A 50 -5.00 32.11 29.91
CA GLY A 50 -6.02 32.59 30.84
C GLY A 50 -5.66 32.38 32.31
N ALA A 51 -4.88 31.34 32.63
CA ALA A 51 -4.36 31.11 33.98
C ALA A 51 -3.34 32.18 34.39
N VAL A 52 -2.41 32.46 33.48
CA VAL A 52 -1.36 33.47 33.67
C VAL A 52 -2.00 34.83 33.93
N GLN A 53 -3.03 35.18 33.16
CA GLN A 53 -3.77 36.44 33.34
C GLN A 53 -4.50 36.54 34.68
N ARG A 54 -4.97 35.41 35.24
CA ARG A 54 -5.70 35.36 36.52
C ARG A 54 -4.80 35.17 37.75
N GLY A 55 -3.51 34.89 37.56
CA GLY A 55 -2.60 34.53 38.65
C GLY A 55 -2.88 33.15 39.27
N ASP A 56 -3.58 32.27 38.54
CA ASP A 56 -3.90 30.91 38.98
C ASP A 56 -2.64 30.01 38.98
N SER A 57 -2.72 28.87 39.67
CA SER A 57 -1.67 27.85 39.60
C SER A 57 -1.41 27.36 38.16
N LEU A 58 -0.15 27.47 37.73
CA LEU A 58 0.31 27.14 36.38
C LEU A 58 0.78 25.70 36.23
N THR A 59 1.11 25.01 37.33
CA THR A 59 1.78 23.71 37.32
C THR A 59 0.99 22.67 36.51
N VAL A 60 -0.32 22.55 36.75
CA VAL A 60 -1.17 21.57 36.06
C VAL A 60 -1.30 21.90 34.56
N ARG A 61 -1.45 23.18 34.21
CA ARG A 61 -1.63 23.59 32.81
C ARG A 61 -0.33 23.43 32.01
N LEU A 62 0.81 23.74 32.61
CA LEU A 62 2.13 23.48 32.02
C LEU A 62 2.40 21.98 31.83
N ALA A 63 2.06 21.16 32.82
CA ALA A 63 2.19 19.71 32.71
C ALA A 63 1.34 19.15 31.53
N LEU A 64 0.11 19.64 31.36
CA LEU A 64 -0.75 19.26 30.24
C LEU A 64 -0.17 19.71 28.88
N VAL A 65 0.34 20.94 28.78
CA VAL A 65 1.03 21.42 27.56
C VAL A 65 2.23 20.53 27.23
N GLY A 66 3.07 20.23 28.22
CA GLY A 66 4.23 19.36 28.06
C GLY A 66 3.83 17.95 27.62
N LEU A 67 2.78 17.38 28.20
CA LEU A 67 2.26 16.07 27.80
C LEU A 67 1.80 16.06 26.34
N ILE A 68 0.98 17.04 25.93
CA ILE A 68 0.51 17.13 24.54
C ILE A 68 1.69 17.34 23.59
N PHE A 69 2.66 18.15 23.98
CA PHE A 69 3.87 18.38 23.20
C PHE A 69 4.66 17.07 23.00
N VAL A 70 4.89 16.30 24.06
CA VAL A 70 5.56 14.99 23.96
C VAL A 70 4.78 14.05 23.05
N LEU A 71 3.45 14.00 23.19
CA LEU A 71 2.61 13.19 22.30
C LEU A 71 2.76 13.61 20.83
N LEU A 72 2.75 14.91 20.52
CA LEU A 72 2.98 15.42 19.16
C LEU A 72 4.34 14.98 18.60
N GLN A 73 5.39 15.03 19.43
CA GLN A 73 6.75 14.66 19.03
C GLN A 73 6.90 13.17 18.78
N VAL A 74 6.26 12.32 19.59
CA VAL A 74 6.34 10.86 19.49
C VAL A 74 5.45 10.31 18.37
N LEU A 75 4.33 10.99 18.07
CA LEU A 75 3.36 10.53 17.08
C LEU A 75 3.94 10.43 15.66
N THR A 76 4.84 11.35 15.29
CA THR A 76 5.49 11.35 13.98
C THR A 76 6.36 10.11 13.75
N PRO A 77 7.36 9.80 14.58
CA PRO A 77 8.17 8.60 14.42
C PRO A 77 7.35 7.31 14.53
N ILE A 78 6.32 7.25 15.40
CA ILE A 78 5.42 6.08 15.45
C ILE A 78 4.68 5.89 14.12
N HIS A 79 4.09 6.96 13.57
CA HIS A 79 3.36 6.88 12.31
C HIS A 79 4.28 6.49 11.14
N GLN A 80 5.52 6.98 11.13
CA GLN A 80 6.53 6.57 10.16
C GLN A 80 6.89 5.08 10.30
N ALA A 81 7.10 4.60 11.52
CA ALA A 81 7.41 3.19 11.77
C ALA A 81 6.27 2.25 11.33
N VAL A 82 5.02 2.61 11.66
CA VAL A 82 3.82 1.86 11.23
C VAL A 82 3.71 1.86 9.70
N SER A 83 3.87 3.02 9.06
CA SER A 83 3.82 3.16 7.60
C SER A 83 4.91 2.34 6.92
N GLY A 84 6.14 2.38 7.43
CA GLY A 84 7.26 1.59 6.91
C GLY A 84 7.04 0.09 7.05
N ASN A 85 6.51 -0.36 8.18
CA ASN A 85 6.21 -1.78 8.38
C ASN A 85 5.08 -2.29 7.48
N LEU A 86 4.01 -1.51 7.36
CA LEU A 86 2.89 -1.81 6.46
C LEU A 86 3.35 -1.84 5.00
N GLY A 87 4.19 -0.88 4.60
CA GLY A 87 4.78 -0.81 3.27
C GLY A 87 5.62 -2.06 2.95
N ARG A 88 6.48 -2.52 3.88
CA ARG A 88 7.26 -3.75 3.69
C ARG A 88 6.38 -4.99 3.52
N LYS A 89 5.36 -5.16 4.38
CA LYS A 89 4.43 -6.31 4.26
C LYS A 89 3.64 -6.27 2.96
N THR A 90 3.18 -5.09 2.55
CA THR A 90 2.46 -4.90 1.29
C THR A 90 3.35 -5.20 0.08
N ALA A 91 4.62 -4.76 0.11
CA ALA A 91 5.58 -5.03 -0.94
C ALA A 91 5.90 -6.52 -1.07
N ALA A 92 6.11 -7.22 0.04
CA ALA A 92 6.35 -8.66 0.06
C ALA A 92 5.16 -9.42 -0.57
N TRP A 93 3.94 -9.10 -0.16
CA TRP A 93 2.73 -9.71 -0.73
C TRP A 93 2.63 -9.48 -2.24
N LEU A 94 2.88 -8.25 -2.70
CA LEU A 94 2.81 -7.91 -4.12
C LEU A 94 3.88 -8.65 -4.93
N TYR A 95 5.09 -8.81 -4.38
CA TYR A 95 6.16 -9.55 -5.02
C TYR A 95 5.84 -11.04 -5.16
N ASP A 96 5.27 -11.65 -4.11
CA ASP A 96 4.82 -13.05 -4.14
C ASP A 96 3.69 -13.27 -5.14
N GLU A 97 2.76 -12.33 -5.24
CA GLU A 97 1.67 -12.37 -6.22
C GLU A 97 2.20 -12.22 -7.65
N LEU A 98 3.11 -11.26 -7.88
CA LEU A 98 3.75 -11.07 -9.17
C LEU A 98 4.56 -12.29 -9.60
N THR A 99 5.31 -12.88 -8.66
CA THR A 99 6.07 -14.12 -8.92
C THR A 99 5.14 -15.24 -9.31
N ARG A 100 4.04 -15.45 -8.56
CA ARG A 100 3.01 -16.46 -8.90
C ARG A 100 2.37 -16.21 -10.26
N ALA A 101 2.06 -14.97 -10.59
CA ALA A 101 1.51 -14.60 -11.90
C ALA A 101 2.51 -14.80 -13.05
N CYS A 102 3.81 -14.66 -12.81
CA CYS A 102 4.85 -14.90 -13.81
C CYS A 102 5.14 -16.39 -14.05
N VAL A 103 5.00 -17.23 -13.03
CA VAL A 103 5.29 -18.69 -13.14
C VAL A 103 4.05 -19.55 -13.35
N GLY A 104 2.85 -19.00 -13.10
CA GLY A 104 1.57 -19.69 -13.25
C GLY A 104 1.14 -19.99 -14.70
N PRO A 105 1.42 -19.13 -15.70
CA PRO A 105 1.11 -19.45 -17.09
C PRO A 105 1.89 -20.69 -17.53
N PRO A 106 1.25 -21.67 -18.18
CA PRO A 106 1.97 -22.78 -18.78
C PRO A 106 3.00 -22.21 -19.76
N GLY A 107 4.27 -22.58 -19.59
CA GLY A 107 5.33 -22.18 -20.51
C GLY A 107 5.07 -22.68 -21.94
N MET A 108 5.89 -22.26 -22.90
CA MET A 108 5.83 -22.75 -24.29
C MET A 108 6.17 -24.24 -24.42
N ALA A 109 6.42 -24.95 -23.32
CA ALA A 109 6.68 -26.39 -23.28
C ALA A 109 5.60 -27.22 -23.97
N HIS A 110 4.32 -26.79 -23.98
CA HIS A 110 3.28 -27.49 -24.73
C HIS A 110 3.40 -27.28 -26.26
N LEU A 111 4.03 -26.18 -26.68
CA LEU A 111 4.34 -25.85 -28.08
C LEU A 111 5.64 -26.52 -28.55
N GLU A 112 6.48 -26.97 -27.62
CA GLU A 112 7.72 -27.72 -27.87
C GLU A 112 7.53 -29.24 -27.91
N ASN A 113 6.27 -29.71 -27.91
CA ASN A 113 5.97 -31.14 -27.96
C ASN A 113 6.47 -31.76 -29.28
N PRO A 114 7.31 -32.82 -29.25
CA PRO A 114 7.85 -33.47 -30.46
C PRO A 114 6.76 -33.98 -31.42
N ALA A 115 5.53 -34.21 -30.94
CA ALA A 115 4.39 -34.57 -31.78
C ALA A 115 3.97 -33.45 -32.76
N HIS A 116 4.22 -32.17 -32.43
CA HIS A 116 3.88 -31.01 -33.28
C HIS A 116 5.06 -30.50 -34.12
N THR A 117 6.26 -31.05 -33.94
CA THR A 117 7.46 -30.65 -34.70
C THR A 117 7.32 -30.92 -36.20
N ASN A 118 6.58 -31.97 -36.58
CA ASN A 118 6.29 -32.27 -37.98
C ASN A 118 5.36 -31.21 -38.60
N ASP A 119 4.32 -30.80 -37.88
CA ASP A 119 3.38 -29.78 -38.34
C ASP A 119 4.04 -28.41 -38.45
N LEU A 120 4.93 -28.06 -37.51
CA LEU A 120 5.74 -26.84 -37.56
C LEU A 120 6.74 -26.85 -38.72
N THR A 121 7.32 -28.02 -39.03
CA THR A 121 8.22 -28.20 -40.17
C THR A 121 7.45 -28.05 -41.49
N MET A 122 6.27 -28.66 -41.59
CA MET A 122 5.41 -28.55 -42.76
C MET A 122 4.91 -27.12 -42.98
N ALA A 123 4.52 -26.41 -41.92
CA ALA A 123 4.12 -25.01 -42.00
C ALA A 123 5.28 -24.10 -42.45
N ARG A 124 6.51 -24.35 -41.98
CA ARG A 124 7.72 -23.65 -42.44
C ARG A 124 8.03 -23.96 -43.90
N ASP A 125 7.93 -25.21 -44.32
CA ASP A 125 8.23 -25.61 -45.70
C ASP A 125 7.18 -25.04 -46.67
N PHE A 126 5.93 -24.86 -46.23
CA PHE A 126 4.91 -24.10 -46.95
C PHE A 126 5.23 -22.60 -47.03
N ASP A 127 5.61 -21.97 -45.92
CA ASP A 127 6.01 -20.55 -45.88
C ASP A 127 7.24 -20.25 -46.77
N LEU A 128 8.19 -21.20 -46.81
CA LEU A 128 9.36 -21.15 -47.69
C LEU A 128 9.06 -21.53 -49.14
N GLY A 129 7.83 -21.91 -49.47
CA GLY A 129 7.42 -22.32 -50.82
C GLY A 129 8.03 -23.65 -51.30
N ILE A 130 8.55 -24.46 -50.38
CA ILE A 130 9.14 -25.79 -50.65
C ILE A 130 8.02 -26.82 -50.88
N SER A 131 6.85 -26.63 -50.26
CA SER A 131 5.65 -27.46 -50.46
C SER A 131 4.44 -26.61 -50.88
N GLY A 132 3.82 -26.94 -52.02
CA GLY A 132 2.59 -26.31 -52.51
C GLY A 132 1.30 -26.89 -51.89
N PRO A 133 0.14 -26.20 -52.02
CA PRO A 133 -1.13 -26.71 -51.50
C PRO A 133 -1.46 -28.08 -52.11
N PRO A 134 -1.98 -29.04 -51.34
CA PRO A 134 -2.44 -30.30 -51.91
C PRO A 134 -3.62 -30.03 -52.85
N ASP A 135 -3.57 -30.63 -54.03
CA ASP A 135 -4.62 -30.54 -55.04
C ASP A 135 -5.96 -30.99 -54.42
N ALA A 136 -6.99 -30.17 -54.62
CA ALA A 136 -8.35 -30.34 -54.11
C ALA A 136 -9.09 -31.55 -54.70
#